data_AF-A0A8S9MLT4-F1
#
_entry.id   AF-A0A8S9MLT4-F1
#
_cell.length_a   1.000
_cell.length_b   1.000
_cell.length_c   1.000
_cell.angle_alpha   90.00
_cell.angle_beta   90.00
_cell.angle_gamma   90.00
#
_symmetry.space_group_name_H-M   'P 1'
#
loop_
_entity.id
_entity.type
_entity.pdbx_description
1 polymer ?
#
loop_
_entity_poly.entity_id
_entity_poly.type
_entity_poly.pdbx_seq_one_letter_code
_entity_poly.pdbx_strand_id
1 'polypeptide(L)'
;MANKEIHCDCVIKLRENPKRRKDTVYVGCGAGFGGDRPLAALRLLQRVEEINYLVLECLAERTLADRWLSMSSGGDGYDPRVSEWMSLLLPLAVEKGTCIITNMGAIDPLGAQKKVLEVATHLGLTISVAVAHELHSEAESSWKSCGDIRLRMDGLFKLKEHAVQLTKEFTALYTNGPAGGGGISTGHKMEIVLEKRLVSRGSVMWKTGVEHTNTSESEATEYHFPVSREKMGTTSTDNQNILTKRGDQWTDLSGIHRSPAPFGQKIPLYSVAHSRAGDKGNDINFSLIPHYPPDIERLKLIITPQWVKNVMSVLLSTSSFKKMDAKVPVDGNVSVEIYDVKGIHALNVVVRNVLDGGVNCSRRIDRHGKTISDLILCQQVVL
;
A
#
# COMPACT_ATOMS: atom_id res chain seq x y z
N MET A 1 32.16 1.25 -33.18
CA MET A 1 30.71 1.43 -32.96
C MET A 1 30.46 1.20 -31.48
N ALA A 2 30.33 2.28 -30.71
CA ALA A 2 30.15 2.21 -29.26
C ALA A 2 28.66 2.08 -28.94
N ASN A 3 28.33 1.12 -28.08
CA ASN A 3 26.99 0.86 -27.57
C ASN A 3 26.35 2.13 -27.01
N LYS A 4 25.23 2.54 -27.60
CA LYS A 4 24.29 3.48 -26.99
C LYS A 4 23.33 2.67 -26.12
N GLU A 5 23.57 2.65 -24.81
CA GLU A 5 22.55 2.27 -23.85
C GLU A 5 21.48 3.36 -23.82
N ILE A 6 20.24 2.97 -24.15
CA ILE A 6 19.06 3.82 -24.05
C ILE A 6 18.61 3.73 -22.60
N HIS A 7 19.07 4.66 -21.77
CA HIS A 7 18.37 5.01 -20.54
C HIS A 7 17.33 6.10 -20.86
N CYS A 8 16.20 6.04 -20.15
CA CYS A 8 15.06 6.97 -20.15
C CYS A 8 15.40 8.38 -20.65
N ASP A 9 14.51 9.01 -21.44
CA ASP A 9 14.58 10.31 -22.18
C ASP A 9 15.20 11.55 -21.46
N CYS A 10 16.33 11.37 -20.79
CA CYS A 10 17.13 12.36 -20.11
C CYS A 10 18.52 12.25 -20.71
N VAL A 11 18.73 12.99 -21.79
CA VAL A 11 20.06 13.15 -22.39
C VAL A 11 20.88 14.03 -21.44
N ILE A 12 21.72 13.42 -20.61
CA ILE A 12 22.74 14.15 -19.83
C ILE A 12 23.77 14.69 -20.82
N LYS A 13 23.54 15.89 -21.34
CA LYS A 13 24.54 16.60 -22.14
C LYS A 13 25.57 17.21 -21.21
N LEU A 14 26.81 16.75 -21.32
CA LEU A 14 27.94 17.41 -20.71
C LEU A 14 28.05 18.84 -21.29
N ARG A 15 28.15 19.85 -20.43
CA ARG A 15 28.38 21.23 -20.86
C ARG A 15 29.65 21.30 -21.71
N GLU A 16 29.56 21.94 -22.88
CA GLU A 16 30.67 22.11 -23.83
C GLU A 16 31.82 23.00 -23.28
N ASN A 17 31.57 23.74 -22.19
CA ASN A 17 32.55 24.66 -21.62
C ASN A 17 33.01 24.19 -20.22
N PRO A 18 34.12 23.44 -20.11
CA PRO A 18 34.59 22.81 -18.86
C PRO A 18 35.15 23.79 -17.82
N LYS A 19 35.23 25.10 -18.10
CA LYS A 19 35.79 26.14 -17.20
C LYS A 19 35.18 26.20 -15.79
N ARG A 20 34.04 25.54 -15.54
CA ARG A 20 33.39 25.46 -14.22
C ARG A 20 33.50 24.10 -13.52
N ARG A 21 34.20 23.11 -14.08
CA ARG A 21 34.52 21.89 -13.33
C ARG A 21 35.63 22.22 -12.34
N LYS A 22 35.26 22.42 -11.08
CA LYS A 22 36.20 22.42 -9.97
C LYS A 22 36.43 20.96 -9.55
N ASP A 23 37.66 20.64 -9.16
CA ASP A 23 38.00 19.33 -8.58
C ASP A 23 37.30 19.12 -7.23
N THR A 24 36.94 20.21 -6.54
CA THR A 24 36.17 20.20 -5.29
C THR A 24 35.08 21.27 -5.34
N VAL A 25 33.87 20.91 -4.91
CA VAL A 25 32.71 21.82 -4.87
C VAL A 25 32.23 21.96 -3.44
N TYR A 26 32.15 23.20 -2.96
CA TYR A 26 31.66 23.55 -1.63
C TYR A 26 30.21 24.03 -1.70
N VAL A 27 29.34 23.34 -0.98
CA VAL A 27 27.90 23.64 -0.90
C VAL A 27 27.54 24.03 0.53
N GLY A 28 27.01 25.23 0.70
CA GLY A 28 26.49 25.73 1.97
C GLY A 28 24.98 25.56 2.06
N CYS A 29 24.48 25.13 3.22
CA CYS A 29 23.05 25.14 3.52
C CYS A 29 22.71 26.44 4.27
N GLY A 30 22.04 27.36 3.59
CA GLY A 30 21.65 28.66 4.15
C GLY A 30 20.24 28.68 4.75
N ALA A 31 19.38 27.76 4.34
CA ALA A 31 18.05 27.56 4.91
C ALA A 31 17.61 26.10 4.74
N GLY A 32 16.83 25.61 5.70
CA GLY A 32 16.17 24.31 5.69
C GLY A 32 14.65 24.36 5.90
N PHE A 33 14.08 25.54 6.17
CA PHE A 33 12.64 25.73 6.39
C PHE A 33 12.19 27.17 6.08
N GLY A 34 10.94 27.37 5.64
CA GLY A 34 10.42 28.69 5.21
C GLY A 34 10.39 29.81 6.27
N GLY A 35 10.51 29.44 7.54
CA GLY A 35 10.64 30.37 8.66
C GLY A 35 12.08 30.78 9.00
N ASP A 36 13.09 30.31 8.25
CA ASP A 36 14.48 30.55 8.59
C ASP A 36 14.89 32.03 8.53
N ARG A 37 15.96 32.33 9.26
CA ARG A 37 16.51 33.68 9.40
C ARG A 37 17.55 33.94 8.31
N PRO A 38 17.37 34.93 7.43
CA PRO A 38 18.33 35.26 6.37
C PRO A 38 19.73 35.56 6.88
N LEU A 39 19.81 36.10 8.11
CA LEU A 39 21.06 36.41 8.77
C LEU A 39 21.94 35.17 9.00
N ALA A 40 21.37 33.98 9.20
CA ALA A 40 22.16 32.76 9.37
C ALA A 40 22.91 32.40 8.08
N ALA A 41 22.23 32.48 6.94
CA ALA A 41 22.84 32.31 5.62
C ALA A 41 23.91 33.37 5.32
N LEU A 42 23.66 34.63 5.69
CA LEU A 42 24.65 35.69 5.54
C LEU A 42 25.90 35.39 6.38
N ARG A 43 25.74 34.96 7.63
CA ARG A 43 26.87 34.59 8.50
C ARG A 43 27.67 33.43 7.93
N LEU A 44 27.00 32.45 7.31
CA LEU A 44 27.65 31.35 6.61
C LEU A 44 28.49 31.87 5.45
N LEU A 45 27.92 32.71 4.58
CA LEU A 45 28.64 33.35 3.47
C LEU A 45 29.82 34.20 3.98
N GLN A 46 29.70 34.89 5.11
CA GLN A 46 30.78 35.71 5.65
C GLN A 46 31.94 34.88 6.19
N ARG A 47 31.65 33.82 6.94
CA ARG A 47 32.66 33.07 7.71
C ARG A 47 33.39 32.01 6.91
N VAL A 48 32.73 31.42 5.92
CA VAL A 48 33.34 30.38 5.09
C VAL A 48 34.06 31.07 3.94
N GLU A 49 35.33 30.71 3.75
CA GLU A 49 36.19 31.31 2.75
C GLU A 49 35.68 31.00 1.33
N GLU A 50 35.40 29.72 1.04
CA GLU A 50 34.91 29.28 -0.26
C GLU A 50 33.54 28.57 -0.16
N ILE A 51 32.51 29.16 -0.77
CA ILE A 51 31.22 28.52 -1.02
C ILE A 51 30.88 28.72 -2.49
N ASN A 52 30.70 27.63 -3.24
CA ASN A 52 30.35 27.71 -4.65
C ASN A 52 28.84 27.78 -4.84
N TYR A 53 28.08 27.08 -4.00
CA TYR A 53 26.63 27.06 -4.03
C TYR A 53 26.05 27.28 -2.63
N LEU A 54 25.11 28.20 -2.49
CA LEU A 54 24.34 28.40 -1.27
C LEU A 54 22.90 27.95 -1.52
N VAL A 55 22.48 26.89 -0.84
CA VAL A 55 21.13 26.32 -0.98
C VAL A 55 20.21 26.93 0.07
N LEU A 56 19.08 27.46 -0.39
CA LEU A 56 18.03 28.03 0.43
C LEU A 56 16.74 27.23 0.23
N GLU A 57 16.55 26.22 1.07
CA GLU A 57 15.30 25.46 1.15
C GLU A 57 14.32 26.23 2.04
N CYS A 58 13.32 26.85 1.42
CA CYS A 58 12.42 27.80 2.09
C CYS A 58 10.95 27.50 1.85
N LEU A 59 10.61 26.42 1.14
CA LEU A 59 9.22 26.04 0.94
C LEU A 59 9.01 24.57 1.24
N ALA A 60 7.91 24.30 1.93
CA ALA A 60 7.31 22.99 2.08
C ALA A 60 5.89 22.97 1.48
N GLU A 61 5.20 21.85 1.60
CA GLU A 61 3.84 21.59 1.09
C GLU A 61 2.87 22.70 1.46
N ARG A 62 2.85 23.07 2.75
CA ARG A 62 1.92 24.08 3.27
C ARG A 62 2.16 25.43 2.63
N THR A 63 3.41 25.83 2.49
CA THR A 63 3.76 27.13 1.90
C THR A 63 3.48 27.15 0.41
N LEU A 64 3.64 26.03 -0.32
CA LEU A 64 3.25 25.92 -1.72
C LEU A 64 1.73 26.04 -1.90
N ALA A 65 0.94 25.37 -1.06
CA ALA A 65 -0.52 25.49 -1.06
C ALA A 65 -0.97 26.93 -0.74
N ASP A 66 -0.34 27.58 0.23
CA ASP A 66 -0.60 28.98 0.56
C ASP A 66 -0.26 29.91 -0.62
N ARG A 67 0.84 29.66 -1.34
CA ARG A 67 1.20 30.43 -2.55
C ARG A 67 0.20 30.21 -3.68
N TRP A 68 -0.31 28.99 -3.85
CA TRP A 68 -1.37 28.70 -4.81
C TRP A 68 -2.67 29.41 -4.50
N LEU A 69 -3.09 29.44 -3.23
CA LEU A 69 -4.26 30.18 -2.81
C LEU A 69 -4.09 31.70 -3.02
N SER A 70 -2.91 32.22 -2.70
CA SER A 70 -2.54 33.63 -2.92
C SER A 70 -2.64 34.00 -4.39
N MET A 71 -2.01 33.23 -5.29
CA MET A 71 -2.07 33.47 -6.74
C MET A 71 -3.49 33.35 -7.29
N SER A 72 -4.26 32.36 -6.84
CA SER A 72 -5.66 32.19 -7.23
C SER A 72 -6.55 33.37 -6.80
N SER A 73 -6.12 34.11 -5.78
CA SER A 73 -6.78 35.32 -5.27
C SER A 73 -6.19 36.62 -5.86
N GLY A 74 -5.33 36.52 -6.88
CA GLY A 74 -4.71 37.65 -7.57
C GLY A 74 -3.42 38.19 -6.92
N GLY A 75 -2.87 37.51 -5.92
CA GLY A 75 -1.57 37.83 -5.32
C GLY A 75 -0.39 37.18 -6.05
N ASP A 76 0.82 37.36 -5.49
CA ASP A 76 2.03 36.71 -6.02
C ASP A 76 2.01 35.19 -5.76
N GLY A 77 2.50 34.42 -6.74
CA GLY A 77 2.64 32.97 -6.65
C GLY A 77 4.01 32.48 -6.15
N TYR A 78 4.96 33.40 -5.91
CA TYR A 78 6.29 33.13 -5.35
C TYR A 78 6.40 33.52 -3.88
N ASP A 79 7.51 33.16 -3.22
CA ASP A 79 7.74 33.51 -1.81
C ASP A 79 7.98 35.03 -1.64
N PRO A 80 7.17 35.73 -0.82
CA PRO A 80 7.27 37.19 -0.66
C PRO A 80 8.59 37.62 -0.01
N ARG A 81 9.25 36.73 0.73
CA ARG A 81 10.55 36.99 1.37
C ARG A 81 11.70 36.90 0.38
N VAL A 82 11.49 36.48 -0.88
CA VAL A 82 12.56 36.47 -1.89
C VAL A 82 13.29 37.81 -1.96
N SER A 83 12.56 38.92 -1.82
CA SER A 83 13.14 40.26 -1.84
C SER A 83 14.06 40.51 -0.64
N GLU A 84 13.63 40.11 0.56
CA GLU A 84 14.41 40.22 1.81
C GLU A 84 15.71 39.41 1.70
N TRP A 85 15.59 38.14 1.30
CA TRP A 85 16.73 37.23 1.17
C TRP A 85 17.74 37.70 0.13
N MET A 86 17.27 38.08 -1.07
CA MET A 86 18.16 38.52 -2.14
C MET A 86 18.80 39.87 -1.84
N SER A 87 18.07 40.80 -1.22
CA SER A 87 18.64 42.09 -0.82
C SER A 87 19.82 41.92 0.14
N LEU A 88 19.72 40.94 1.04
CA LEU A 88 20.75 40.64 2.03
C LEU A 88 21.94 39.86 1.45
N LEU A 89 21.68 38.86 0.60
CA LEU A 89 22.69 37.89 0.19
C LEU A 89 23.40 38.23 -1.12
N LEU A 90 22.71 38.85 -2.09
CA LEU A 90 23.27 39.09 -3.43
C LEU A 90 24.58 39.89 -3.42
N PRO A 91 24.76 40.97 -2.62
CA PRO A 91 26.00 41.73 -2.64
C PRO A 91 27.23 40.85 -2.36
N LEU A 92 27.17 40.06 -1.29
CA LEU A 92 28.27 39.19 -0.88
C LEU A 92 28.39 37.94 -1.76
N ALA A 93 27.27 37.41 -2.25
CA ALA A 93 27.28 36.26 -3.15
C ALA A 93 27.95 36.60 -4.49
N VAL A 94 27.69 37.80 -5.04
CA VAL A 94 28.35 38.29 -6.26
C VAL A 94 29.84 38.52 -6.00
N GLU A 95 30.20 39.18 -4.90
CA GLU A 95 31.60 39.41 -4.50
C GLU A 95 32.40 38.09 -4.41
N LYS A 96 31.81 37.06 -3.78
CA LYS A 96 32.44 35.74 -3.61
C LYS A 96 32.29 34.80 -4.81
N GLY A 97 31.52 35.18 -5.82
CA GLY A 97 31.19 34.29 -6.95
C GLY A 97 30.36 33.06 -6.55
N THR A 98 29.56 33.17 -5.49
CA THR A 98 28.66 32.10 -4.99
C THR A 98 27.34 32.11 -5.75
N CYS A 99 26.90 30.93 -6.22
CA CYS A 99 25.60 30.75 -6.83
C CYS A 99 24.54 30.42 -5.77
N ILE A 100 23.46 31.19 -5.72
CA ILE A 100 22.32 30.89 -4.83
C ILE A 100 21.34 29.96 -5.56
N ILE A 101 20.91 28.91 -4.89
CA ILE A 101 19.88 27.96 -5.36
C ILE A 101 18.73 28.01 -4.37
N THR A 102 17.51 28.24 -4.83
CA THR A 102 16.33 28.30 -3.96
C THR A 102 15.08 27.81 -4.67
N ASN A 103 14.15 27.26 -3.88
CA ASN A 103 12.81 26.90 -4.33
C ASN A 103 11.77 28.02 -4.10
N MET A 104 12.16 29.20 -3.60
CA MET A 104 11.28 30.37 -3.39
C MET A 104 10.46 30.82 -4.61
N GLY A 105 10.73 30.28 -5.80
CA GLY A 105 9.87 30.42 -6.98
C GLY A 105 8.45 29.89 -6.79
N ALA A 106 8.25 28.91 -5.90
CA ALA A 106 6.97 28.28 -5.63
C ALA A 106 6.21 27.93 -6.92
N ILE A 107 4.96 28.39 -7.07
CA ILE A 107 4.13 28.14 -8.26
C ILE A 107 4.26 29.21 -9.34
N ASP A 108 4.97 30.31 -9.06
CA ASP A 108 5.28 31.38 -10.03
C ASP A 108 6.80 31.65 -10.10
N PRO A 109 7.57 30.69 -10.62
CA PRO A 109 9.02 30.80 -10.66
C PRO A 109 9.51 31.88 -11.65
N LEU A 110 8.70 32.25 -12.65
CA LEU A 110 8.99 33.36 -13.56
C LEU A 110 8.76 34.73 -12.89
N GLY A 111 7.72 34.86 -12.05
CA GLY A 111 7.52 36.04 -11.21
C GLY A 111 8.67 36.24 -10.23
N ALA A 112 9.12 35.15 -9.58
CA ALA A 112 10.30 35.20 -8.73
C ALA A 112 11.55 35.67 -9.48
N GLN A 113 11.79 35.16 -10.70
CA GLN A 113 12.91 35.61 -11.53
C GLN A 113 12.88 37.12 -11.77
N LYS A 114 11.72 37.66 -12.16
CA LYS A 114 11.54 39.11 -12.36
C LYS A 114 11.84 39.87 -11.08
N LYS A 115 11.36 39.38 -9.93
CA LYS A 115 11.59 40.04 -8.65
C LYS A 115 13.06 40.03 -8.23
N VAL A 116 13.76 38.91 -8.43
CA VAL A 116 15.20 38.80 -8.15
C VAL A 116 16.01 39.78 -9.03
N LEU A 117 15.68 39.88 -10.32
CA LEU A 117 16.33 40.81 -11.25
C LEU A 117 16.06 42.28 -10.89
N GLU A 118 14.84 42.59 -10.44
CA GLU A 118 14.46 43.91 -9.93
C GLU A 118 15.30 44.28 -8.71
N VAL A 119 15.43 43.37 -7.72
CA VAL A 119 16.28 43.60 -6.53
C VAL A 119 17.74 43.79 -6.92
N ALA A 120 18.27 42.97 -7.83
CA ALA A 120 19.65 43.11 -8.29
C ALA A 120 19.91 44.45 -8.97
N THR A 121 18.95 44.94 -9.77
CA THR A 121 19.04 46.25 -10.44
C THR A 121 19.05 47.39 -9.43
N HIS A 122 18.19 47.34 -8.39
CA HIS A 122 18.20 48.33 -7.31
C HIS A 122 19.51 48.34 -6.52
N LEU A 123 20.18 47.21 -6.40
CA LEU A 123 21.50 47.09 -5.76
C LEU A 123 22.67 47.44 -6.69
N GLY A 124 22.42 47.76 -7.97
CA GLY A 124 23.47 48.01 -8.96
C GLY A 124 24.28 46.77 -9.33
N LEU A 125 23.71 45.58 -9.17
CA LEU A 125 24.37 44.29 -9.44
C LEU A 125 23.91 43.70 -10.77
N THR A 126 24.88 43.20 -11.55
CA THR A 126 24.60 42.45 -12.78
C THR A 126 24.69 40.96 -12.51
N ILE A 127 23.56 40.26 -12.58
CA ILE A 127 23.47 38.81 -12.33
C ILE A 127 22.72 38.10 -13.45
N SER A 128 22.91 36.77 -13.53
CA SER A 128 22.08 35.88 -14.35
C SER A 128 21.17 35.05 -13.46
N VAL A 129 19.88 35.02 -13.74
CA VAL A 129 18.90 34.20 -13.02
C VAL A 129 18.32 33.15 -13.96
N ALA A 130 18.58 31.88 -13.66
CA ALA A 130 18.00 30.75 -14.37
C ALA A 130 16.79 30.22 -13.60
N VAL A 131 15.77 29.78 -14.31
CA VAL A 131 14.55 29.21 -13.74
C VAL A 131 14.41 27.77 -14.20
N ALA A 132 14.18 26.87 -13.26
CA ALA A 132 13.77 25.49 -13.54
C ALA A 132 12.30 25.36 -13.15
N HIS A 133 11.44 25.09 -14.12
CA HIS A 133 10.03 24.84 -13.89
C HIS A 133 9.49 23.81 -14.88
N GLU A 134 8.44 23.11 -14.49
CA GLU A 134 7.74 22.19 -15.39
C GLU A 134 6.95 23.00 -16.43
N LEU A 135 7.02 22.57 -17.69
CA LEU A 135 6.20 23.09 -18.78
C LEU A 135 5.04 22.10 -18.98
N HIS A 136 3.83 22.51 -18.61
CA HIS A 136 2.65 21.76 -19.02
C HIS A 136 2.35 22.08 -20.48
N SER A 137 2.50 21.09 -21.37
CA SER A 137 1.91 21.19 -22.71
C SER A 137 0.39 21.24 -22.58
N GLU A 138 -0.26 22.14 -23.30
CA GLU A 138 -1.73 22.28 -23.31
C GLU A 138 -2.48 21.04 -23.83
N ALA A 139 -1.76 20.05 -24.38
CA ALA A 139 -2.28 18.73 -24.71
C ALA A 139 -2.29 17.83 -23.47
N GLU A 140 -3.47 17.32 -23.10
CA GLU A 140 -3.77 16.41 -21.96
C GLU A 140 -4.11 17.08 -20.62
N SER A 141 -5.06 18.02 -20.66
CA SER A 141 -5.72 18.58 -19.48
C SER A 141 -6.80 17.67 -18.86
N SER A 142 -6.50 16.39 -18.61
CA SER A 142 -7.35 15.52 -17.77
C SER A 142 -7.00 15.58 -16.27
N TRP A 143 -5.85 16.18 -15.92
CA TRP A 143 -5.30 16.17 -14.57
C TRP A 143 -5.73 17.36 -13.68
N LYS A 144 -6.60 18.25 -14.17
CA LYS A 144 -7.03 19.49 -13.48
C LYS A 144 -7.77 19.28 -12.14
N SER A 145 -7.95 18.05 -11.67
CA SER A 145 -8.58 17.75 -10.38
C SER A 145 -7.77 16.81 -9.47
N CYS A 146 -6.46 16.67 -9.67
CA CYS A 146 -5.70 15.76 -8.80
C CYS A 146 -5.54 16.36 -7.39
N GLY A 147 -6.22 15.77 -6.41
CA GLY A 147 -5.94 15.98 -4.98
C GLY A 147 -4.59 15.38 -4.56
N ASP A 148 -4.29 15.37 -3.26
CA ASP A 148 -3.09 14.75 -2.66
C ASP A 148 -2.82 13.35 -3.24
N ILE A 149 -1.75 13.19 -4.03
CA ILE A 149 -1.33 11.92 -4.61
C ILE A 149 -0.30 11.27 -3.70
N ARG A 150 -0.68 10.17 -3.07
CA ARG A 150 0.24 9.35 -2.27
C ARG A 150 0.78 8.20 -3.09
N LEU A 151 2.06 8.27 -3.43
CA LEU A 151 2.77 7.19 -4.12
C LEU A 151 3.31 6.18 -3.10
N ARG A 152 2.95 4.90 -3.26
CA ARG A 152 3.54 3.79 -2.51
C ARG A 152 4.27 2.87 -3.47
N MET A 153 5.55 2.61 -3.20
CA MET A 153 6.35 1.66 -3.95
C MET A 153 6.86 0.57 -3.00
N ASP A 154 6.78 -0.68 -3.42
CA ASP A 154 7.19 -1.85 -2.64
C ASP A 154 7.84 -2.90 -3.55
N GLY A 155 8.94 -3.49 -3.08
CA GLY A 155 9.74 -4.44 -3.84
C GLY A 155 10.27 -5.59 -2.98
N LEU A 156 10.17 -6.81 -3.52
CA LEU A 156 10.77 -8.02 -2.96
C LEU A 156 12.09 -8.30 -3.68
N PHE A 157 13.16 -8.43 -2.91
CA PHE A 157 14.50 -8.68 -3.44
C PHE A 157 15.14 -9.86 -2.73
N LYS A 158 15.91 -10.67 -3.48
CA LYS A 158 16.70 -11.77 -2.92
C LYS A 158 17.88 -11.25 -2.08
N LEU A 159 18.43 -10.11 -2.47
CA LEU A 159 19.59 -9.49 -1.87
C LEU A 159 19.17 -8.23 -1.12
N LYS A 160 19.67 -8.06 0.11
CA LYS A 160 19.36 -6.90 0.96
C LYS A 160 19.79 -5.59 0.30
N GLU A 161 20.91 -5.63 -0.41
CA GLU A 161 21.53 -4.49 -1.09
C GLU A 161 20.59 -3.88 -2.12
N HIS A 162 19.85 -4.71 -2.85
CA HIS A 162 18.88 -4.25 -3.84
C HIS A 162 17.65 -3.60 -3.19
N ALA A 163 17.17 -4.14 -2.06
CA ALA A 163 16.08 -3.52 -1.31
C ALA A 163 16.47 -2.13 -0.79
N VAL A 164 17.69 -1.99 -0.27
CA VAL A 164 18.22 -0.69 0.15
C VAL A 164 18.39 0.25 -1.04
N GLN A 165 18.90 -0.23 -2.18
CA GLN A 165 19.08 0.58 -3.38
C GLN A 165 17.75 1.14 -3.89
N LEU A 166 16.67 0.33 -3.93
CA LEU A 166 15.33 0.81 -4.29
C LEU A 166 14.89 1.98 -3.40
N THR A 167 15.08 1.88 -2.08
CA THR A 167 14.69 2.97 -1.17
C THR A 167 15.48 4.25 -1.41
N LYS A 168 16.77 4.15 -1.79
CA LYS A 168 17.61 5.30 -2.14
C LYS A 168 17.16 5.95 -3.43
N GLU A 169 16.87 5.17 -4.47
CA GLU A 169 16.38 5.68 -5.75
C GLU A 169 15.03 6.38 -5.59
N PHE A 170 14.11 5.79 -4.83
CA PHE A 170 12.83 6.41 -4.52
C PHE A 170 12.99 7.72 -3.73
N THR A 171 13.91 7.75 -2.77
CA THR A 171 14.23 8.99 -2.04
C THR A 171 14.84 10.05 -2.95
N ALA A 172 15.69 9.66 -3.89
CA ALA A 172 16.28 10.60 -4.85
C ALA A 172 15.24 11.21 -5.80
N LEU A 173 14.20 10.47 -6.16
CA LEU A 173 13.05 11.01 -6.91
C LEU A 173 12.29 12.06 -6.09
N TYR A 174 12.08 11.80 -4.79
CA TYR A 174 11.44 12.73 -3.88
C TYR A 174 12.25 14.04 -3.73
N THR A 175 13.57 13.97 -3.58
CA THR A 175 14.42 15.17 -3.39
C THR A 175 14.60 16.03 -4.65
N ASN A 176 14.18 15.57 -5.84
CA ASN A 176 14.38 16.27 -7.11
C ASN A 176 13.09 16.58 -7.88
N GLY A 177 11.90 16.30 -7.31
CA GLY A 177 10.62 16.49 -7.97
C GLY A 177 9.90 17.80 -7.55
N PRO A 178 9.20 18.49 -8.46
CA PRO A 178 8.51 19.77 -8.18
C PRO A 178 7.28 19.64 -7.26
N ALA A 179 6.85 18.42 -6.91
CA ALA A 179 5.62 18.14 -6.16
C ALA A 179 5.81 17.19 -4.95
N GLY A 180 7.04 16.83 -4.61
CA GLY A 180 7.36 15.85 -3.58
C GLY A 180 7.60 16.50 -2.22
N GLY A 181 6.53 16.79 -1.47
CA GLY A 181 6.69 17.40 -0.15
C GLY A 181 6.21 16.54 1.02
N GLY A 182 5.26 15.61 0.83
CA GLY A 182 4.85 14.70 1.89
C GLY A 182 5.99 13.78 2.33
N GLY A 183 6.57 14.02 3.52
CA GLY A 183 7.77 13.33 4.02
C GLY A 183 7.81 11.83 3.73
N ILE A 184 9.01 11.32 3.44
CA ILE A 184 9.21 9.93 3.04
C ILE A 184 9.37 9.00 4.24
N SER A 185 8.65 7.88 4.23
CA SER A 185 8.90 6.75 5.14
C SER A 185 9.47 5.59 4.34
N THR A 186 10.69 5.18 4.67
CA THR A 186 11.33 4.01 4.06
C THR A 186 11.57 2.93 5.09
N GLY A 187 11.59 1.68 4.64
CA GLY A 187 11.87 0.54 5.48
C GLY A 187 12.25 -0.66 4.64
N HIS A 188 13.11 -1.51 5.18
CA HIS A 188 13.33 -2.87 4.67
C HIS A 188 13.23 -3.82 5.84
N LYS A 189 12.67 -5.00 5.62
CA LYS A 189 12.46 -6.01 6.66
C LYS A 189 12.80 -7.38 6.09
N MET A 190 13.42 -8.21 6.93
CA MET A 190 13.58 -9.63 6.63
C MET A 190 12.23 -10.31 6.80
N GLU A 191 11.70 -10.91 5.74
CA GLU A 191 10.44 -11.67 5.79
C GLU A 191 10.71 -13.17 5.77
N ILE A 192 10.02 -13.89 6.66
CA ILE A 192 10.05 -15.35 6.71
C ILE A 192 8.92 -15.86 5.81
N VAL A 193 9.30 -16.54 4.73
CA VAL A 193 8.35 -17.14 3.79
C VAL A 193 7.99 -18.55 4.26
N LEU A 194 6.68 -18.84 4.30
CA LEU A 194 6.17 -20.17 4.57
C LEU A 194 6.06 -20.95 3.26
N GLU A 195 6.93 -21.93 3.07
CA GLU A 195 6.81 -22.87 1.96
C GLU A 195 5.81 -23.98 2.27
N LYS A 196 4.94 -24.27 1.32
CA LYS A 196 4.04 -25.42 1.37
C LYS A 196 4.78 -26.64 0.82
N ARG A 197 4.97 -27.67 1.64
CA ARG A 197 5.42 -28.99 1.18
C ARG A 197 4.34 -30.03 1.38
N LEU A 198 4.15 -30.88 0.37
CA LEU A 198 3.33 -32.07 0.50
C LEU A 198 4.15 -33.17 1.16
N VAL A 199 3.63 -33.75 2.24
CA VAL A 199 4.21 -34.92 2.89
C VAL A 199 3.43 -36.14 2.43
N SER A 200 4.13 -37.18 1.97
CA SER A 200 3.47 -38.41 1.53
C SER A 200 2.76 -39.05 2.73
N ARG A 201 1.57 -39.63 2.51
CA ARG A 201 0.80 -40.26 3.60
C ARG A 201 1.58 -41.39 4.28
N GLY A 202 2.39 -42.15 3.52
CA GLY A 202 3.25 -43.20 4.07
C GLY A 202 4.43 -42.68 4.91
N SER A 203 4.78 -41.40 4.79
CA SER A 203 5.83 -40.75 5.58
C SER A 203 5.32 -40.19 6.92
N VAL A 204 4.00 -40.15 7.14
CA VAL A 204 3.42 -39.64 8.39
C VAL A 204 3.19 -40.80 9.34
N MET A 205 4.09 -40.99 10.29
CA MET A 205 3.91 -41.92 11.40
C MET A 205 3.18 -41.23 12.54
N TRP A 206 1.96 -41.67 12.82
CA TRP A 206 1.18 -41.15 13.93
C TRP A 206 1.45 -41.98 15.19
N LYS A 207 1.76 -41.29 16.29
CA LYS A 207 1.69 -41.85 17.65
C LYS A 207 0.69 -41.02 18.43
N THR A 208 -0.31 -41.68 19.01
CA THR A 208 -1.24 -41.05 19.93
C THR A 208 -0.80 -41.37 21.36
N GLY A 209 -0.34 -40.35 22.08
CA GLY A 209 -0.13 -40.44 23.53
C GLY A 209 -1.29 -39.76 24.25
N VAL A 210 -1.72 -40.34 25.36
CA VAL A 210 -2.59 -39.66 26.32
C VAL A 210 -1.70 -39.34 27.51
N GLU A 211 -1.39 -38.07 27.73
CA GLU A 211 -0.81 -37.63 28.99
C GLU A 211 -1.95 -37.35 29.96
N HIS A 212 -2.07 -38.19 30.98
CA HIS A 212 -2.86 -37.85 32.15
C HIS A 212 -2.09 -36.77 32.91
N THR A 213 -2.64 -35.56 32.96
CA THR A 213 -2.25 -34.60 33.97
C THR A 213 -2.65 -35.17 35.33
N ASN A 214 -1.66 -35.54 36.15
CA ASN A 214 -1.91 -35.86 37.55
C ASN A 214 -2.50 -34.61 38.20
N THR A 215 -3.80 -34.61 38.47
CA THR A 215 -4.38 -33.71 39.45
C THR A 215 -3.69 -34.01 40.77
N SER A 216 -2.88 -33.06 41.25
CA SER A 216 -2.40 -33.04 42.63
C SER A 216 -3.56 -33.40 43.55
N GLU A 217 -3.34 -34.34 44.46
CA GLU A 217 -4.28 -34.71 45.51
C GLU A 217 -4.76 -33.44 46.21
N SER A 218 -5.91 -32.94 45.78
CA SER A 218 -6.69 -31.97 46.54
C SER A 218 -7.37 -32.78 47.62
N GLU A 219 -6.95 -32.53 48.86
CA GLU A 219 -7.57 -33.02 50.08
C GLU A 219 -9.10 -33.04 49.92
N ALA A 220 -9.67 -34.20 50.19
CA ALA A 220 -11.10 -34.40 50.20
C ALA A 220 -11.76 -33.43 51.18
N THR A 221 -12.52 -32.48 50.67
CA THR A 221 -13.72 -32.00 51.35
C THR A 221 -14.93 -32.52 50.59
N GLU A 222 -15.60 -33.50 51.18
CA GLU A 222 -16.88 -34.05 50.74
C GLU A 222 -17.89 -32.90 50.56
N TYR A 223 -18.26 -32.64 49.32
CA TYR A 223 -19.52 -31.97 49.01
C TYR A 223 -20.46 -32.99 48.37
N HIS A 224 -21.38 -33.49 49.19
CA HIS A 224 -22.51 -34.30 48.74
C HIS A 224 -23.44 -33.48 47.86
N PHE A 225 -23.56 -33.84 46.58
CA PHE A 225 -24.75 -33.57 45.78
C PHE A 225 -25.47 -34.90 45.51
N PRO A 226 -26.77 -35.03 45.81
CA PRO A 226 -27.50 -36.28 45.61
C PRO A 226 -27.88 -36.39 44.13
N VAL A 227 -27.34 -37.39 43.44
CA VAL A 227 -27.91 -37.86 42.18
C VAL A 227 -28.35 -39.31 42.39
N SER A 228 -29.66 -39.49 42.39
CA SER A 228 -30.36 -40.77 42.45
C SER A 228 -29.92 -41.66 41.28
N ARG A 229 -29.31 -42.80 41.61
CA ARG A 229 -29.05 -43.90 40.67
C ARG A 229 -30.35 -44.64 40.41
N GLU A 230 -30.91 -44.50 39.21
CA GLU A 230 -31.81 -45.53 38.70
C GLU A 230 -30.99 -46.65 38.05
N LYS A 231 -31.20 -47.86 38.59
CA LYS A 231 -30.57 -49.11 38.17
C LYS A 231 -31.23 -49.63 36.90
N MET A 232 -30.39 -50.10 35.97
CA MET A 232 -30.80 -51.02 34.91
C MET A 232 -31.24 -52.36 35.52
N GLY A 233 -32.43 -52.83 35.15
CA GLY A 233 -32.95 -54.15 35.48
C GLY A 233 -34.07 -54.60 34.53
N THR A 234 -33.71 -55.50 33.61
CA THR A 234 -34.46 -56.65 33.06
C THR A 234 -35.94 -56.53 32.61
N THR A 235 -36.11 -56.64 31.28
CA THR A 235 -37.10 -57.44 30.49
C THR A 235 -38.60 -57.35 30.78
N SER A 236 -39.40 -56.93 29.78
CA SER A 236 -40.38 -57.79 29.05
C SER A 236 -41.15 -57.01 27.97
N THR A 237 -41.19 -57.59 26.77
CA THR A 237 -42.25 -57.58 25.72
C THR A 237 -43.15 -56.36 25.44
N ASP A 238 -43.37 -56.19 24.13
CA ASP A 238 -44.44 -55.45 23.45
C ASP A 238 -44.26 -53.95 23.22
N ASN A 239 -43.68 -53.61 22.07
CA ASN A 239 -44.50 -53.09 20.97
C ASN A 239 -43.68 -52.98 19.67
N GLN A 240 -44.11 -53.76 18.68
CA GLN A 240 -43.83 -53.51 17.27
C GLN A 240 -44.36 -52.12 16.88
N ASN A 241 -43.73 -51.53 15.87
CA ASN A 241 -43.99 -50.23 15.23
C ASN A 241 -43.28 -49.03 15.87
N ILE A 242 -42.15 -48.64 15.28
CA ILE A 242 -42.04 -47.45 14.41
C ILE A 242 -40.65 -47.52 13.78
N LEU A 243 -40.61 -48.13 12.60
CA LEU A 243 -39.47 -48.12 11.69
C LEU A 243 -39.87 -47.19 10.56
N THR A 244 -39.83 -45.87 10.79
CA THR A 244 -40.00 -44.86 9.73
C THR A 244 -39.30 -43.55 10.09
N LYS A 245 -38.37 -43.15 9.21
CA LYS A 245 -37.87 -41.78 8.96
C LYS A 245 -37.22 -41.02 10.12
N ARG A 246 -35.89 -41.04 10.16
CA ARG A 246 -35.08 -39.90 10.66
C ARG A 246 -34.04 -39.50 9.60
N GLY A 247 -34.52 -38.81 8.58
CA GLY A 247 -33.74 -37.82 7.86
C GLY A 247 -34.24 -36.45 8.31
N ASP A 248 -33.32 -35.54 8.54
CA ASP A 248 -33.56 -34.09 8.64
C ASP A 248 -34.48 -33.59 9.76
N GLN A 249 -33.99 -33.63 11.00
CA GLN A 249 -34.41 -32.65 12.00
C GLN A 249 -33.19 -32.14 12.75
N TRP A 250 -32.65 -31.01 12.28
CA TRP A 250 -31.83 -30.14 13.09
C TRP A 250 -32.75 -29.54 14.16
N THR A 251 -32.54 -29.92 15.41
CA THR A 251 -33.21 -29.30 16.54
C THR A 251 -32.75 -27.85 16.63
N ASP A 252 -33.73 -26.96 16.53
CA ASP A 252 -33.60 -25.51 16.51
C ASP A 252 -33.05 -25.01 17.85
N LEU A 253 -31.74 -24.77 17.88
CA LEU A 253 -31.00 -24.20 19.00
C LEU A 253 -30.44 -22.83 18.62
N SER A 254 -31.28 -21.92 18.12
CA SER A 254 -31.16 -20.48 18.33
C SER A 254 -32.31 -19.78 17.61
N GLY A 255 -33.17 -19.05 18.32
CA GLY A 255 -34.32 -18.31 17.80
C GLY A 255 -33.97 -17.13 16.88
N ILE A 256 -33.17 -17.36 15.84
CA ILE A 256 -32.97 -16.44 14.71
C ILE A 256 -33.86 -16.98 13.59
N HIS A 257 -35.02 -16.37 13.39
CA HIS A 257 -35.87 -16.63 12.23
C HIS A 257 -35.08 -16.24 10.97
N ARG A 258 -34.45 -17.21 10.30
CA ARG A 258 -33.69 -16.94 9.07
C ARG A 258 -34.66 -17.02 7.90
N SER A 259 -35.10 -15.87 7.39
CA SER A 259 -35.96 -15.78 6.22
C SER A 259 -35.18 -16.07 4.93
N PRO A 260 -35.82 -16.64 3.89
CA PRO A 260 -35.20 -16.81 2.58
C PRO A 260 -34.81 -15.44 2.01
N ALA A 261 -33.66 -15.39 1.32
CA ALA A 261 -33.25 -14.18 0.63
C ALA A 261 -34.22 -13.83 -0.53
N PRO A 262 -34.51 -12.54 -0.76
CA PRO A 262 -35.47 -12.10 -1.77
C PRO A 262 -35.05 -12.53 -3.18
N PHE A 263 -36.04 -12.99 -3.96
CA PHE A 263 -35.83 -13.49 -5.32
C PHE A 263 -35.73 -12.35 -6.34
N GLY A 264 -34.79 -12.45 -7.28
CA GLY A 264 -34.66 -11.52 -8.41
C GLY A 264 -34.21 -10.10 -8.07
N GLN A 265 -33.90 -9.82 -6.80
CA GLN A 265 -33.40 -8.52 -6.35
C GLN A 265 -31.89 -8.54 -6.22
N LYS A 266 -31.26 -7.41 -6.56
CA LYS A 266 -29.82 -7.21 -6.37
C LYS A 266 -29.55 -6.92 -4.90
N ILE A 267 -28.93 -7.88 -4.23
CA ILE A 267 -28.66 -7.84 -2.79
C ILE A 267 -27.18 -8.08 -2.49
N PRO A 268 -26.61 -7.43 -1.45
CA PRO A 268 -25.27 -7.75 -0.99
C PRO A 268 -25.20 -9.22 -0.53
N LEU A 269 -24.16 -9.94 -0.97
CA LEU A 269 -23.95 -11.33 -0.56
C LEU A 269 -23.80 -11.46 0.97
N TYR A 270 -23.24 -10.42 1.61
CA TYR A 270 -23.18 -10.29 3.07
C TYR A 270 -24.54 -10.44 3.77
N SER A 271 -25.64 -10.00 3.15
CA SER A 271 -26.99 -10.11 3.72
C SER A 271 -27.59 -11.51 3.56
N VAL A 272 -26.98 -12.34 2.72
CA VAL A 272 -27.46 -13.69 2.38
C VAL A 272 -26.62 -14.77 3.05
N ALA A 273 -25.32 -14.54 3.17
CA ALA A 273 -24.37 -15.52 3.64
C ALA A 273 -23.27 -14.88 4.49
N HIS A 274 -22.68 -15.68 5.36
CA HIS A 274 -21.46 -15.35 6.06
C HIS A 274 -20.28 -16.19 5.55
N SER A 275 -19.07 -15.73 5.82
CA SER A 275 -17.84 -16.38 5.39
C SER A 275 -16.87 -16.62 6.55
N ARG A 276 -16.13 -17.72 6.47
CA ARG A 276 -14.92 -17.97 7.23
C ARG A 276 -13.80 -18.13 6.24
N ALA A 277 -12.70 -17.41 6.45
CA ALA A 277 -11.56 -17.45 5.56
C ALA A 277 -10.26 -17.81 6.29
N GLY A 278 -9.37 -18.42 5.54
CA GLY A 278 -8.04 -18.79 5.96
C GLY A 278 -7.06 -18.67 4.80
N ASP A 279 -5.81 -18.44 5.13
CA ASP A 279 -4.71 -18.35 4.17
C ASP A 279 -3.62 -19.36 4.54
N LYS A 280 -2.98 -19.94 3.52
CA LYS A 280 -1.86 -20.85 3.73
C LYS A 280 -0.91 -20.83 2.54
N GLY A 281 0.32 -20.34 2.79
CA GLY A 281 1.27 -20.13 1.71
C GLY A 281 0.69 -19.16 0.69
N ASN A 282 0.77 -19.50 -0.60
CA ASN A 282 0.24 -18.67 -1.69
C ASN A 282 -1.27 -18.87 -1.97
N ASP A 283 -1.96 -19.68 -1.16
CA ASP A 283 -3.36 -20.05 -1.36
C ASP A 283 -4.25 -19.37 -0.31
N ILE A 284 -5.50 -19.08 -0.68
CA ILE A 284 -6.57 -18.68 0.23
C ILE A 284 -7.72 -19.68 0.14
N ASN A 285 -8.42 -19.90 1.25
CA ASN A 285 -9.74 -20.49 1.27
C ASN A 285 -10.76 -19.54 1.89
N PHE A 286 -12.01 -19.63 1.43
CA PHE A 286 -13.13 -18.99 2.09
C PHE A 286 -14.38 -19.85 1.95
N SER A 287 -15.21 -19.86 3.00
CA SER A 287 -16.51 -20.50 2.98
C SER A 287 -17.60 -19.52 2.58
N LEU A 288 -18.70 -20.00 2.02
CA LEU A 288 -19.95 -19.27 1.91
C LEU A 288 -21.03 -20.12 2.55
N ILE A 289 -21.56 -19.64 3.67
CA ILE A 289 -22.57 -20.32 4.47
C ILE A 289 -23.81 -19.42 4.49
N PRO A 290 -24.89 -19.78 3.79
CA PRO A 290 -26.10 -18.97 3.75
C PRO A 290 -26.70 -18.86 5.15
N HIS A 291 -27.34 -17.73 5.43
CA HIS A 291 -28.16 -17.59 6.62
C HIS A 291 -29.30 -18.61 6.53
N TYR A 292 -30.07 -18.65 5.44
CA TYR A 292 -31.11 -19.65 5.22
C TYR A 292 -30.57 -20.85 4.42
N PRO A 293 -30.44 -22.07 5.00
CA PRO A 293 -29.76 -23.19 4.36
C PRO A 293 -30.22 -23.56 2.93
N PRO A 294 -31.53 -23.53 2.61
CA PRO A 294 -31.99 -23.78 1.23
C PRO A 294 -31.48 -22.81 0.16
N ASP A 295 -30.97 -21.63 0.54
CA ASP A 295 -30.43 -20.65 -0.42
C ASP A 295 -29.12 -21.10 -1.05
N ILE A 296 -28.51 -22.16 -0.54
CA ILE A 296 -27.29 -22.75 -1.09
C ILE A 296 -27.46 -23.17 -2.56
N GLU A 297 -28.65 -23.66 -2.95
CA GLU A 297 -28.91 -24.10 -4.33
C GLU A 297 -28.95 -22.91 -5.30
N ARG A 298 -29.47 -21.76 -4.83
CA ARG A 298 -29.45 -20.51 -5.60
C ARG A 298 -28.04 -19.94 -5.70
N LEU A 299 -27.28 -19.96 -4.59
CA LEU A 299 -25.89 -19.52 -4.54
C LEU A 299 -24.98 -20.32 -5.48
N LYS A 300 -25.17 -21.65 -5.59
CA LYS A 300 -24.41 -22.52 -6.50
C LYS A 300 -24.50 -22.11 -7.98
N LEU A 301 -25.61 -21.52 -8.40
CA LEU A 301 -25.81 -21.06 -9.78
C LEU A 301 -24.98 -19.80 -10.08
N ILE A 302 -24.71 -18.98 -9.06
CA ILE A 302 -24.03 -17.68 -9.20
C ILE A 302 -22.54 -17.82 -8.95
N ILE A 303 -22.18 -18.48 -7.84
CA ILE A 303 -20.81 -18.58 -7.35
C ILE A 303 -20.05 -19.65 -8.15
N THR A 304 -19.63 -19.27 -9.34
CA THR A 304 -18.84 -20.11 -10.25
C THR A 304 -17.35 -19.78 -10.13
N PRO A 305 -16.44 -20.70 -10.56
CA PRO A 305 -15.01 -20.40 -10.60
C PRO A 305 -14.68 -19.13 -11.39
N GLN A 306 -15.40 -18.88 -12.49
CA GLN A 306 -15.22 -17.68 -13.31
C GLN A 306 -15.69 -16.41 -12.58
N TRP A 307 -16.83 -16.47 -11.88
CA TRP A 307 -17.31 -15.36 -11.06
C TRP A 307 -16.29 -14.98 -10.00
N VAL A 308 -15.73 -15.95 -9.27
CA VAL A 308 -14.70 -15.71 -8.25
C VAL A 308 -13.45 -15.09 -8.89
N LYS A 309 -12.98 -15.59 -10.04
CA LYS A 309 -11.85 -14.99 -10.76
C LYS A 309 -12.12 -13.54 -11.14
N ASN A 310 -13.32 -13.21 -11.61
CA ASN A 310 -13.68 -11.86 -11.99
C ASN A 310 -13.66 -10.91 -10.78
N VAL A 311 -14.23 -11.32 -9.65
CA VAL A 311 -14.19 -10.50 -8.42
C VAL A 311 -12.75 -10.31 -7.93
N MET A 312 -11.95 -11.37 -8.00
CA MET A 312 -10.55 -11.36 -7.56
C MET A 312 -9.61 -10.67 -8.55
N SER A 313 -10.06 -10.36 -9.78
CA SER A 313 -9.23 -9.72 -10.80
C SER A 313 -8.72 -8.34 -10.37
N VAL A 314 -9.47 -7.63 -9.51
CA VAL A 314 -9.06 -6.35 -8.91
C VAL A 314 -7.79 -6.51 -8.05
N LEU A 315 -7.54 -7.71 -7.52
CA LEU A 315 -6.36 -8.03 -6.71
C LEU A 315 -5.17 -8.51 -7.55
N LEU A 316 -5.42 -8.95 -8.78
CA LEU A 316 -4.38 -9.43 -9.69
C LEU A 316 -3.83 -8.22 -10.44
N SER A 317 -2.56 -7.90 -10.19
CA SER A 317 -1.94 -6.67 -10.70
C SER A 317 -1.98 -6.59 -12.23
N THR A 318 -2.85 -5.74 -12.77
CA THR A 318 -2.74 -5.20 -14.13
C THR A 318 -1.71 -4.07 -14.12
N SER A 319 -0.42 -4.41 -14.00
CA SER A 319 0.62 -3.42 -14.27
C SER A 319 0.60 -3.08 -15.77
N SER A 320 0.21 -1.86 -16.15
CA SER A 320 0.26 -1.35 -17.53
C SER A 320 1.69 -1.26 -18.10
N PHE A 321 2.72 -1.44 -17.27
CA PHE A 321 4.07 -1.66 -17.72
C PHE A 321 4.19 -3.06 -18.34
N LYS A 322 4.09 -3.12 -19.67
CA LYS A 322 4.52 -4.29 -20.44
C LYS A 322 5.93 -4.66 -19.97
N LYS A 323 6.09 -5.85 -19.39
CA LYS A 323 7.39 -6.42 -19.03
C LYS A 323 8.24 -6.56 -20.30
N MET A 324 9.09 -5.57 -20.59
CA MET A 324 10.30 -5.82 -21.36
C MET A 324 11.26 -6.57 -20.41
N ASP A 325 11.65 -7.78 -20.80
CA ASP A 325 12.77 -8.55 -20.26
C ASP A 325 12.64 -9.33 -18.94
N ALA A 326 11.44 -9.71 -18.51
CA ALA A 326 11.28 -10.77 -17.50
C ALA A 326 10.67 -12.04 -18.11
N LYS A 327 11.52 -13.05 -18.39
CA LYS A 327 11.16 -14.44 -18.72
C LYS A 327 10.45 -15.20 -17.57
N VAL A 328 9.66 -14.51 -16.75
CA VAL A 328 8.79 -15.12 -15.74
C VAL A 328 7.44 -14.41 -15.79
N PRO A 329 6.40 -15.05 -16.38
CA PRO A 329 5.03 -14.63 -16.18
C PRO A 329 4.76 -14.67 -14.68
N VAL A 330 4.38 -13.53 -14.10
CA VAL A 330 3.76 -13.50 -12.76
C VAL A 330 2.25 -13.67 -12.91
N ASP A 331 1.78 -14.06 -14.10
CA ASP A 331 0.51 -14.75 -14.27
C ASP A 331 0.72 -16.23 -13.86
N GLY A 332 0.98 -16.43 -12.58
CA GLY A 332 0.89 -17.74 -11.96
C GLY A 332 -0.58 -18.16 -11.97
N ASN A 333 -0.99 -18.83 -13.05
CA ASN A 333 -2.33 -19.35 -13.34
C ASN A 333 -3.22 -19.50 -12.09
N VAL A 334 -3.97 -18.45 -11.74
CA VAL A 334 -4.85 -18.46 -10.56
C VAL A 334 -5.95 -19.48 -10.83
N SER A 335 -5.96 -20.56 -10.06
CA SER A 335 -6.98 -21.59 -10.13
C SER A 335 -8.00 -21.39 -9.00
N VAL A 336 -9.26 -21.63 -9.31
CA VAL A 336 -10.35 -21.59 -8.35
C VAL A 336 -10.98 -22.97 -8.32
N GLU A 337 -11.01 -23.58 -7.14
CA GLU A 337 -11.66 -24.86 -6.86
C GLU A 337 -12.82 -24.59 -5.91
N ILE A 338 -14.03 -25.10 -6.22
CA ILE A 338 -15.22 -24.94 -5.38
C ILE A 338 -15.66 -26.32 -4.92
N TYR A 339 -15.79 -26.48 -3.60
CA TYR A 339 -16.18 -27.73 -2.95
C TYR A 339 -17.56 -27.55 -2.30
N ASP A 340 -18.51 -28.39 -2.68
CA ASP A 340 -19.84 -28.44 -2.06
C ASP A 340 -19.79 -29.22 -0.73
N VAL A 341 -20.10 -28.55 0.37
CA VAL A 341 -20.08 -29.10 1.73
C VAL A 341 -21.52 -29.31 2.19
N LYS A 342 -22.17 -30.33 1.59
CA LYS A 342 -23.61 -30.60 1.73
C LYS A 342 -24.09 -30.72 3.17
N GLY A 343 -23.28 -31.32 4.05
CA GLY A 343 -23.66 -31.57 5.45
C GLY A 343 -23.92 -30.31 6.29
N ILE A 344 -23.43 -29.14 5.84
CA ILE A 344 -23.66 -27.85 6.50
C ILE A 344 -24.21 -26.79 5.54
N HIS A 345 -24.71 -27.22 4.38
CA HIS A 345 -25.24 -26.34 3.33
C HIS A 345 -24.29 -25.19 2.94
N ALA A 346 -23.01 -25.49 2.71
CA ALA A 346 -21.98 -24.47 2.45
C ALA A 346 -21.16 -24.75 1.19
N LEU A 347 -20.57 -23.69 0.63
CA LEU A 347 -19.49 -23.79 -0.35
C LEU A 347 -18.15 -23.51 0.33
N ASN A 348 -17.13 -24.30 0.01
CA ASN A 348 -15.74 -23.98 0.35
C ASN A 348 -14.98 -23.70 -0.94
N VAL A 349 -14.51 -22.46 -1.10
CA VAL A 349 -13.79 -22.00 -2.27
C VAL A 349 -12.31 -21.92 -1.93
N VAL A 350 -11.47 -22.54 -2.77
CA VAL A 350 -10.01 -22.47 -2.66
C VAL A 350 -9.49 -21.72 -3.88
N VAL A 351 -8.82 -20.60 -3.65
CA VAL A 351 -8.17 -19.82 -4.71
C VAL A 351 -6.66 -19.98 -4.54
N ARG A 352 -6.02 -20.57 -5.55
CA ARG A 352 -4.58 -20.85 -5.52
C ARG A 352 -3.78 -19.76 -6.17
N ASN A 353 -2.55 -19.62 -5.71
CA ASN A 353 -1.55 -18.69 -6.24
C ASN A 353 -1.99 -17.23 -6.25
N VAL A 354 -2.78 -16.82 -5.26
CA VAL A 354 -3.38 -15.48 -5.24
C VAL A 354 -2.70 -14.52 -4.27
N LEU A 355 -1.79 -14.96 -3.39
CA LEU A 355 -1.23 -14.12 -2.31
C LEU A 355 0.22 -13.65 -2.55
N ASP A 356 0.68 -13.59 -3.81
CA ASP A 356 2.05 -13.14 -4.17
C ASP A 356 3.17 -13.85 -3.37
N GLY A 357 3.01 -15.16 -3.13
CA GLY A 357 3.91 -16.00 -2.32
C GLY A 357 3.43 -16.24 -0.88
N GLY A 358 2.40 -15.51 -0.45
CA GLY A 358 1.74 -15.68 0.85
C GLY A 358 1.68 -14.40 1.68
N VAL A 359 0.89 -14.42 2.76
CA VAL A 359 0.57 -13.22 3.55
C VAL A 359 1.79 -12.45 4.05
N ASN A 360 2.84 -13.15 4.50
CA ASN A 360 4.04 -12.48 5.02
C ASN A 360 4.84 -11.74 3.95
N CYS A 361 4.81 -12.21 2.70
CA CYS A 361 5.51 -11.59 1.59
C CYS A 361 4.59 -10.83 0.62
N SER A 362 3.27 -10.90 0.80
CA SER A 362 2.34 -10.18 -0.06
C SER A 362 2.56 -8.66 0.07
N ARG A 363 2.72 -8.01 -1.08
CA ARG A 363 2.97 -6.57 -1.19
C ARG A 363 1.69 -5.73 -1.13
N ARG A 364 0.54 -6.38 -1.00
CA ARG A 364 -0.76 -5.73 -0.98
C ARG A 364 -0.98 -5.02 0.34
N ILE A 365 -1.71 -3.90 0.28
CA ILE A 365 -2.16 -3.18 1.47
C ILE A 365 -2.98 -4.11 2.35
N ASP A 366 -3.89 -4.86 1.71
CA ASP A 366 -4.62 -5.92 2.37
C ASP A 366 -4.24 -7.30 1.80
N ARG A 367 -3.72 -8.13 2.69
CA ARG A 367 -3.04 -9.39 2.39
C ARG A 367 -3.70 -10.58 3.07
N HIS A 368 -4.67 -10.35 3.95
CA HIS A 368 -5.24 -11.41 4.78
C HIS A 368 -6.48 -12.03 4.14
N GLY A 369 -6.69 -13.32 4.38
CA GLY A 369 -7.85 -14.01 3.85
C GLY A 369 -9.18 -13.41 4.32
N LYS A 370 -9.22 -12.80 5.52
CA LYS A 370 -10.41 -12.15 6.08
C LYS A 370 -10.93 -11.00 5.22
N THR A 371 -10.05 -10.10 4.78
CA THR A 371 -10.45 -8.99 3.93
C THR A 371 -10.86 -9.47 2.55
N ILE A 372 -10.20 -10.51 2.04
CA ILE A 372 -10.59 -11.09 0.76
C ILE A 372 -11.99 -11.74 0.86
N SER A 373 -12.35 -12.39 1.97
CA SER A 373 -13.73 -12.83 2.16
C SER A 373 -14.71 -11.65 2.22
N ASP A 374 -14.33 -10.53 2.83
CA ASP A 374 -15.18 -9.34 2.83
C ASP A 374 -15.36 -8.76 1.43
N LEU A 375 -14.33 -8.76 0.57
CA LEU A 375 -14.44 -8.38 -0.84
C LEU A 375 -15.48 -9.23 -1.58
N ILE A 376 -15.53 -10.54 -1.31
CA ILE A 376 -16.54 -11.46 -1.85
C ILE A 376 -17.92 -11.12 -1.28
N LEU A 377 -18.05 -10.93 0.03
CA LEU A 377 -19.32 -10.62 0.70
C LEU A 377 -19.90 -9.26 0.31
N CYS A 378 -19.06 -8.29 -0.08
CA CYS A 378 -19.51 -6.99 -0.59
C CYS A 378 -20.09 -7.05 -2.01
N GLN A 379 -19.94 -8.17 -2.72
CA GLN A 379 -20.49 -8.31 -4.07
C GLN A 379 -22.02 -8.34 -4.04
N GLN A 380 -22.61 -7.73 -5.06
CA GLN A 380 -24.05 -7.75 -5.27
C GLN A 380 -24.42 -8.96 -6.12
N VAL A 381 -25.31 -9.81 -5.61
CA VAL A 381 -25.81 -11.01 -6.28
C VAL A 381 -27.32 -10.94 -6.49
N VAL A 382 -27.83 -11.69 -7.46
CA VAL A 382 -29.26 -11.81 -7.75
C VAL A 382 -29.62 -13.29 -7.65
N LEU A 383 -30.34 -13.67 -6.58
CA LEU A 383 -30.75 -15.06 -6.27
C LEU A 383 -32.06 -15.48 -6.93
#